data_AF-A0A6C0DAX0-F1
#
_entry.id   AF-A0A6C0DAX0-F1
#
_cell.length_a   1.000
_cell.length_b   1.000
_cell.length_c   1.000
_cell.angle_alpha   90.00
_cell.angle_beta   90.00
_cell.angle_gamma   90.00
#
_symmetry.space_group_name_H-M   'P 1'
#
loop_
_entity.id
_entity.type
_entity.pdbx_description
1 polymer ?
#
loop_
_entity_poly.entity_id
_entity_poly.type
_entity_poly.pdbx_seq_one_letter_code
_entity_poly.pdbx_strand_id
1 'polypeptide(L)'
;MANFGEKEVFRITPELGKYYEWAESTRRSGVWPNEKRFAPRDNVIYVGELINISKGGWGDGSWRTDTFLHKETKTIVHYSYGGDTCFIEVPCKEKHKVDQISIISQAPGNIETNPQQSAVLGFYGLKSIIKDFLT
;
A
#
# COMPACT_ATOMS: atom_id res chain seq x y z
N MET A 1 -19.50 -18.63 25.36
CA MET A 1 -18.10 -18.75 25.82
C MET A 1 -17.22 -18.18 24.72
N ALA A 2 -16.42 -17.14 25.02
CA ALA A 2 -15.47 -16.61 24.04
C ALA A 2 -14.38 -17.67 23.83
N ASN A 3 -14.24 -18.15 22.60
CA ASN A 3 -13.22 -19.13 22.27
C ASN A 3 -11.88 -18.39 22.20
N PHE A 4 -10.99 -18.59 23.18
CA PHE A 4 -9.73 -17.84 23.33
C PHE A 4 -8.78 -17.97 22.12
N GLY A 5 -9.01 -18.95 21.24
CA GLY A 5 -8.27 -19.16 20.00
C GLY A 5 -8.77 -18.38 18.78
N GLU A 6 -9.86 -17.62 18.88
CA GLU A 6 -10.45 -16.90 17.75
C GLU A 6 -10.26 -15.38 17.86
N LYS A 7 -10.16 -14.72 16.71
CA LYS A 7 -10.11 -13.27 16.57
C LYS A 7 -11.33 -12.81 15.77
N GLU A 8 -11.95 -11.71 16.19
CA GLU A 8 -13.00 -11.06 15.42
C GLU A 8 -12.38 -10.42 14.15
N VAL A 9 -13.00 -10.67 13.01
CA VAL A 9 -12.59 -10.18 11.69
C VAL A 9 -13.76 -9.50 11.01
N PHE A 10 -13.49 -8.56 10.11
CA PHE A 10 -14.53 -7.71 9.54
C PHE A 10 -14.64 -7.91 8.04
N ARG A 11 -15.87 -8.07 7.55
CA ARG A 11 -16.16 -8.09 6.11
C ARG A 11 -16.22 -6.64 5.60
N ILE A 12 -15.05 -6.02 5.49
CA ILE A 12 -14.87 -4.67 4.97
C ILE A 12 -14.28 -4.72 3.56
N THR A 13 -14.41 -3.61 2.84
CA THR A 13 -13.71 -3.41 1.56
C THR A 13 -12.43 -2.63 1.84
N PRO A 14 -11.24 -3.21 1.64
CA PRO A 14 -9.98 -2.51 1.77
C PRO A 14 -9.87 -1.31 0.82
N GLU A 15 -9.26 -0.25 1.32
CA GLU A 15 -8.94 0.99 0.60
C GLU A 15 -7.44 1.06 0.27
N LEU A 16 -7.11 1.68 -0.87
CA LEU A 16 -5.74 1.84 -1.35
C LEU A 16 -4.89 2.66 -0.35
N GLY A 17 -3.63 2.26 -0.17
CA GLY A 17 -2.67 2.96 0.72
C GLY A 17 -2.83 2.65 2.20
N LYS A 18 -3.80 1.80 2.59
CA LYS A 18 -3.98 1.33 3.97
C LYS A 18 -3.41 -0.06 4.18
N TYR A 19 -3.14 -0.41 5.43
CA TYR A 19 -2.51 -1.68 5.83
C TYR A 19 -3.51 -2.62 6.48
N TYR A 20 -3.41 -3.91 6.16
CA TYR A 20 -4.39 -4.90 6.59
C TYR A 20 -3.77 -6.20 7.10
N GLU A 21 -4.52 -6.84 7.98
CA GLU A 21 -4.47 -8.28 8.20
C GLU A 21 -5.66 -8.93 7.49
N TRP A 22 -5.43 -10.10 6.90
CA TRP A 22 -6.42 -10.88 6.15
C TRP A 22 -6.66 -12.22 6.83
N ALA A 23 -7.91 -12.69 6.77
CA ALA A 23 -8.28 -14.06 7.12
C ALA A 23 -9.58 -14.47 6.40
N GLU A 24 -9.77 -15.77 6.22
CA GLU A 24 -11.10 -16.33 5.90
C GLU A 24 -11.85 -16.61 7.22
N SER A 25 -13.08 -16.11 7.31
CA SER A 25 -13.97 -16.35 8.43
C SER A 25 -14.40 -17.81 8.48
N THR A 26 -14.24 -18.47 9.64
CA THR A 26 -14.68 -19.85 9.85
C THR A 26 -15.98 -19.94 10.65
N ARG A 27 -16.33 -18.86 11.38
CA ARG A 27 -17.53 -18.83 12.22
C ARG A 27 -18.21 -17.48 12.14
N ARG A 28 -19.54 -17.51 12.02
CA ARG A 28 -20.42 -16.35 12.08
C ARG A 28 -21.29 -16.41 13.34
N SER A 29 -21.64 -15.28 13.90
CA SER A 29 -22.49 -15.17 15.09
C SER A 29 -23.41 -13.97 14.99
N GLY A 30 -24.67 -14.15 15.38
CA GLY A 30 -25.68 -13.10 15.25
C GLY A 30 -26.37 -13.13 13.89
N VAL A 31 -27.15 -12.08 13.63
CA VAL A 31 -27.93 -11.89 12.41
C VAL A 31 -27.68 -10.48 11.91
N TRP A 32 -27.74 -10.26 10.59
CA TRP A 32 -27.66 -8.94 9.98
C TRP A 32 -28.56 -7.94 10.76
N PRO A 33 -28.08 -6.73 11.14
CA PRO A 33 -26.78 -6.13 10.80
C PRO A 33 -25.66 -6.50 11.76
N ASN A 34 -26.01 -7.05 12.91
CA ASN A 34 -25.09 -7.26 14.03
C ASN A 34 -24.35 -8.59 13.90
N GLU A 35 -24.12 -9.04 12.66
CA GLU A 35 -23.38 -10.26 12.37
C GLU A 35 -21.90 -10.04 12.67
N LYS A 36 -21.35 -10.90 13.53
CA LYS A 36 -19.93 -10.96 13.84
C LYS A 36 -19.29 -12.12 13.11
N ARG A 37 -18.09 -11.91 12.60
CA ARG A 37 -17.27 -12.95 11.96
C ARG A 37 -16.01 -13.21 12.78
N PHE A 38 -15.60 -14.46 12.80
CA PHE A 38 -14.44 -14.91 13.57
C PHE A 38 -13.57 -15.84 12.71
N ALA A 39 -12.26 -15.74 12.92
CA ALA A 39 -11.27 -16.63 12.36
C ALA A 39 -10.32 -17.12 13.46
N PRO A 40 -9.71 -18.31 13.34
CA PRO A 40 -8.65 -18.73 14.24
C PRO A 40 -7.51 -17.71 14.22
N ARG A 41 -6.98 -17.36 15.39
CA ARG A 41 -5.94 -16.32 15.52
C ARG A 41 -4.70 -16.63 14.66
N ASP A 42 -4.33 -17.90 14.58
CA ASP A 42 -3.16 -18.35 13.82
C ASP A 42 -3.37 -18.26 12.30
N ASN A 43 -4.61 -18.09 11.84
CA ASN A 43 -4.95 -17.93 10.43
C ASN A 43 -5.03 -16.45 10.01
N VAL A 44 -4.84 -15.52 10.94
CA VAL A 44 -4.86 -14.09 10.63
C VAL A 44 -3.47 -13.66 10.17
N ILE A 45 -3.36 -13.31 8.90
CA ILE A 45 -2.09 -13.07 8.23
C ILE A 45 -1.95 -11.58 7.92
N TYR A 46 -0.83 -10.98 8.30
CA TYR A 46 -0.52 -9.62 7.88
C TYR A 46 -0.13 -9.59 6.40
N VAL A 47 -0.87 -8.83 5.59
CA VAL A 47 -0.69 -8.78 4.13
C VAL A 47 -0.02 -7.49 3.65
N GLY A 48 0.01 -6.44 4.50
CA GLY A 48 0.68 -5.18 4.20
C GLY A 48 -0.24 -4.14 3.57
N GLU A 49 0.35 -3.24 2.79
CA GLU A 49 -0.33 -2.10 2.16
C GLU A 49 -1.12 -2.55 0.93
N LEU A 50 -2.37 -2.13 0.80
CA LEU A 50 -3.13 -2.37 -0.43
C LEU A 50 -2.63 -1.45 -1.56
N ILE A 51 -2.04 -2.05 -2.60
CA ILE A 51 -1.45 -1.32 -3.73
C ILE A 51 -2.28 -1.42 -5.01
N ASN A 52 -3.15 -2.41 -5.14
CA ASN A 52 -3.96 -2.59 -6.34
C ASN A 52 -5.26 -3.34 -6.04
N ILE A 53 -6.34 -2.92 -6.70
CA ILE A 53 -7.65 -3.58 -6.67
C ILE A 53 -8.00 -3.94 -8.10
N SER A 54 -8.25 -5.22 -8.36
CA SER A 54 -8.73 -5.70 -9.63
C SER A 54 -10.10 -6.34 -9.45
N LYS A 55 -11.01 -6.05 -10.37
CA LYS A 55 -12.36 -6.61 -10.36
C LYS A 55 -12.85 -6.80 -11.77
N GLY A 56 -13.68 -7.80 -11.97
CA GLY A 56 -14.29 -8.09 -13.26
C GLY A 56 -15.50 -8.97 -13.08
N GLY A 57 -16.17 -9.26 -14.20
CA GLY A 57 -17.34 -10.11 -14.20
C GLY A 57 -17.96 -10.17 -15.59
N TRP A 58 -18.65 -11.26 -15.86
CA TRP A 58 -19.43 -11.46 -17.08
C TRP A 58 -20.70 -12.22 -16.73
N GLY A 59 -21.86 -11.71 -17.14
CA GLY A 59 -23.17 -12.30 -16.79
C GLY A 59 -23.44 -12.25 -15.28
N ASP A 60 -23.68 -13.41 -14.69
CA ASP A 60 -23.95 -13.62 -13.26
C ASP A 60 -22.67 -13.79 -12.42
N GLY A 61 -21.51 -13.94 -13.06
CA GLY A 61 -20.22 -14.07 -12.40
C GLY A 61 -19.57 -12.72 -12.15
N SER A 62 -19.06 -12.52 -10.93
CA SER A 62 -18.12 -11.43 -10.63
C SER A 62 -16.96 -11.95 -9.80
N TRP A 63 -15.81 -11.30 -9.93
CA TRP A 63 -14.61 -11.61 -9.17
C TRP A 63 -13.93 -10.32 -8.72
N ARG A 64 -13.22 -10.42 -7.60
CA ARG A 64 -12.39 -9.36 -7.06
C ARG A 64 -11.10 -9.95 -6.52
N THR A 65 -9.99 -9.28 -6.80
CA THR A 65 -8.68 -9.57 -6.22
C THR A 65 -8.06 -8.29 -5.70
N ASP A 66 -7.51 -8.37 -4.50
CA ASP A 66 -6.80 -7.27 -3.86
C ASP A 66 -5.33 -7.67 -3.74
N THR A 67 -4.42 -6.80 -4.19
CA THR A 67 -2.97 -7.03 -4.13
C THR A 67 -2.35 -6.15 -3.05
N PHE A 68 -1.68 -6.80 -2.11
CA PHE A 68 -1.01 -6.15 -1.01
C PHE A 68 0.51 -6.25 -1.15
N LEU A 69 1.23 -5.28 -0.61
CA LEU A 69 2.68 -5.24 -0.57
C LEU A 69 3.13 -5.14 0.89
N HIS A 70 4.00 -6.07 1.28
CA HIS A 70 4.75 -5.97 2.52
C HIS A 70 6.23 -6.18 2.22
N LYS A 71 7.04 -5.13 2.49
CA LYS A 71 8.45 -5.07 2.09
C LYS A 71 8.56 -5.22 0.57
N GLU A 72 8.98 -6.39 0.12
CA GLU A 72 9.17 -6.75 -1.28
C GLU A 72 8.26 -7.92 -1.71
N THR A 73 7.43 -8.42 -0.79
CA THR A 73 6.52 -9.54 -1.06
C THR A 73 5.15 -9.01 -1.44
N LYS A 74 4.65 -9.44 -2.61
CA LYS A 74 3.27 -9.19 -3.04
C LYS A 74 2.38 -10.34 -2.62
N THR A 75 1.29 -10.05 -1.93
CA THR A 75 0.26 -11.02 -1.56
C THR A 75 -1.01 -10.69 -2.33
N ILE A 76 -1.53 -11.66 -3.09
CA ILE A 76 -2.78 -11.50 -3.83
C ILE A 76 -3.86 -12.26 -3.08
N VAL A 77 -4.90 -11.55 -2.67
CA VAL A 77 -6.08 -12.11 -2.01
C VAL A 77 -7.21 -12.23 -3.03
N HIS A 78 -7.65 -13.46 -3.27
CA HIS A 78 -8.83 -13.75 -4.07
C HIS A 78 -10.05 -13.80 -3.16
N TYR A 79 -11.07 -13.01 -3.46
CA TYR A 79 -12.27 -12.98 -2.65
C TYR A 79 -13.04 -14.29 -2.79
N SER A 80 -13.41 -14.90 -1.67
CA SER A 80 -14.24 -16.09 -1.65
C SER A 80 -15.65 -15.77 -2.12
N TYR A 81 -16.21 -16.64 -2.96
CA TYR A 81 -17.57 -16.49 -3.48
C TYR A 81 -18.62 -16.46 -2.36
N GLY A 82 -18.38 -17.21 -1.27
CA GLY A 82 -19.22 -17.24 -0.06
C GLY A 82 -19.16 -15.98 0.80
N GLY A 83 -18.27 -15.03 0.48
CA GLY A 83 -18.11 -13.77 1.20
C GLY A 83 -17.50 -13.93 2.59
N ASP A 84 -16.60 -14.91 2.76
CA ASP A 84 -15.89 -15.19 4.00
C ASP A 84 -14.55 -14.46 4.12
N THR A 85 -14.06 -13.87 3.02
CA THR A 85 -12.88 -13.01 3.00
C THR A 85 -13.10 -11.79 3.88
N CYS A 86 -12.27 -11.66 4.92
CA CYS A 86 -12.35 -10.60 5.91
C CYS A 86 -11.00 -9.92 6.10
N PHE A 87 -11.05 -8.68 6.60
CA PHE A 87 -9.88 -7.86 6.84
C PHE A 87 -9.97 -7.15 8.19
N ILE A 88 -8.81 -6.79 8.73
CA ILE A 88 -8.65 -5.91 9.87
C ILE A 88 -7.71 -4.80 9.43
N GLU A 89 -8.17 -3.54 9.45
CA GLU A 89 -7.32 -2.38 9.22
C GLU A 89 -6.34 -2.25 10.40
N VAL A 90 -5.06 -2.06 10.10
CA VAL A 90 -3.99 -1.90 11.08
C VAL A 90 -3.13 -0.69 10.75
N PRO A 91 -2.50 -0.04 11.73
CA PRO A 91 -1.50 0.98 11.43
C PRO A 91 -0.30 0.36 10.70
N CYS A 92 0.43 1.18 9.94
CA CYS A 92 1.68 0.76 9.32
C CYS A 92 2.63 0.20 10.40
N LYS A 93 3.02 -1.07 10.27
CA LYS A 93 3.96 -1.73 11.19
C LYS A 93 5.41 -1.36 10.92
N GLU A 94 5.69 -0.72 9.79
CA GLU A 94 7.05 -0.31 9.40
C GLU A 94 7.26 1.17 9.69
N LYS A 95 8.12 1.47 10.66
CA LYS A 95 8.74 2.79 10.70
C LYS A 95 9.67 2.83 9.51
N HIS A 96 9.28 3.51 8.42
CA HIS A 96 10.24 3.91 7.41
C HIS A 96 11.38 4.63 8.13
N LYS A 97 12.56 4.01 8.20
CA LYS A 97 13.78 4.79 8.39
C LYS A 97 13.85 5.62 7.12
N VAL A 98 13.33 6.85 7.20
CA VAL A 98 13.64 7.86 6.21
C VAL A 98 15.14 7.99 6.28
N ASP A 99 15.84 7.39 5.32
CA ASP A 99 17.23 7.69 5.09
C ASP A 99 17.28 9.20 4.87
N GLN A 100 17.70 9.93 5.90
CA GLN A 100 18.02 11.34 5.79
C GLN A 100 19.21 11.42 4.84
N ILE A 101 18.94 11.41 3.54
CA ILE A 101 19.88 11.93 2.55
C ILE A 101 19.99 13.39 2.92
N SER A 102 21.11 13.71 3.57
CA SER A 102 21.55 15.04 3.90
C SER A 102 21.48 15.91 2.65
N ILE A 103 20.42 16.72 2.55
CA ILE A 103 20.45 17.91 1.71
C ILE A 103 21.45 18.84 2.40
N ILE A 104 22.74 18.64 2.12
CA ILE A 104 23.74 19.68 2.29
C ILE A 104 23.34 20.74 1.27
N SER A 105 22.53 21.71 1.70
CA SER A 105 22.31 22.93 0.93
C SER A 105 23.66 23.62 0.81
N GLN A 106 24.25 23.59 -0.38
CA GLN A 106 25.36 24.44 -0.74
C GLN A 106 24.89 25.89 -0.60
N ALA A 107 25.32 26.57 0.46
CA ALA A 107 25.31 28.01 0.53
C ALA A 107 26.46 28.54 -0.35
N PRO A 108 26.23 29.52 -1.25
CA PRO A 108 27.28 30.09 -2.06
C PRO A 108 28.05 31.14 -1.25
N GLY A 109 29.37 30.98 -1.14
CA GLY A 109 30.25 31.99 -0.57
C GLY A 109 31.73 31.59 -0.58
N ASN A 110 32.42 31.98 -1.66
CA ASN A 110 33.86 32.27 -1.89
C ASN A 110 34.87 31.59 -0.93
N ILE A 111 35.95 30.92 -1.35
CA ILE A 111 37.18 31.33 -2.09
C ILE A 111 37.95 29.97 -2.22
N GLU A 112 38.51 29.49 -3.33
CA GLU A 112 39.76 29.89 -3.99
C GLU A 112 39.96 28.96 -5.20
N THR A 113 40.42 29.48 -6.33
CA THR A 113 40.66 28.73 -7.56
C THR A 113 41.85 27.77 -7.41
N ASN A 114 41.64 26.47 -7.60
CA ASN A 114 42.71 25.52 -7.95
C ASN A 114 42.31 24.77 -9.25
N PRO A 115 43.04 24.94 -10.37
CA PRO A 115 42.61 24.43 -11.66
C PRO A 115 43.20 23.03 -11.88
N GLN A 116 42.46 21.98 -11.56
CA GLN A 116 42.66 20.69 -12.20
C GLN A 116 41.33 20.02 -12.56
N GLN A 117 41.09 19.99 -13.88
CA GLN A 117 40.39 18.94 -14.63
C GLN A 117 38.86 18.93 -14.49
N SER A 118 38.12 19.55 -15.43
CA SER A 118 37.60 18.95 -16.68
C SER A 118 36.96 17.57 -16.44
N ALA A 119 35.68 17.33 -16.77
CA ALA A 119 35.19 17.36 -18.14
C ALA A 119 33.67 17.01 -18.19
N VAL A 120 32.95 17.69 -19.10
CA VAL A 120 31.85 17.15 -19.96
C VAL A 120 30.50 16.90 -19.26
N LEU A 121 29.56 17.86 -19.35
CA LEU A 121 28.46 17.96 -20.34
C LEU A 121 27.36 16.91 -20.16
N GLY A 122 26.10 17.35 -19.98
CA GLY A 122 24.98 16.42 -20.05
C GLY A 122 23.57 16.92 -19.70
N PHE A 123 23.11 18.00 -20.32
CA PHE A 123 21.70 18.28 -20.65
C PHE A 123 20.61 18.23 -19.56
N TYR A 124 20.24 19.44 -19.11
CA TYR A 124 18.85 19.76 -18.78
C TYR A 124 18.00 19.78 -20.06
N GLY A 125 16.95 18.95 -20.11
CA GLY A 125 15.82 19.13 -21.02
C GLY A 125 14.77 20.02 -20.36
N LEU A 126 14.93 21.33 -20.55
CA LEU A 126 14.06 22.40 -20.06
C LEU A 126 12.58 22.20 -20.45
N LYS A 127 11.69 22.46 -19.49
CA LYS A 127 10.30 22.84 -19.77
C LYS A 127 10.28 24.17 -20.52
N SER A 128 9.52 24.14 -21.61
CA SER A 128 8.82 25.27 -22.24
C SER A 128 8.48 26.41 -21.28
N ILE A 129 8.82 27.65 -21.64
CA ILE A 129 7.96 28.83 -21.49
C ILE A 129 8.29 29.82 -22.63
N ILE A 130 7.19 30.33 -23.16
CA ILE A 130 6.96 31.14 -24.35
C ILE A 130 7.30 32.62 -24.06
N LYS A 131 7.33 33.43 -25.14
CA LYS A 131 7.10 34.90 -25.20
C LYS A 131 8.38 35.73 -25.18
N ASP A 132 8.62 36.71 -26.04
CA ASP A 132 7.81 37.42 -27.04
C ASP A 132 8.77 38.06 -28.07
N PHE A 133 8.16 38.71 -29.07
CA PHE A 133 8.71 39.77 -29.92
C PHE A 133 9.31 39.39 -31.29
N LEU A 134 8.38 38.97 -32.15
CA LEU A 134 8.15 39.44 -33.53
C LEU A 134 9.08 40.52 -34.12
N THR A 135 9.55 40.15 -35.33
CA THR A 135 9.80 40.93 -36.57
C THR A 135 10.94 41.93 -36.65
#